data_AF-A0A9X6F6P8-F1
#
_entry.id   AF-A0A9X6F6P8-F1
#
_cell.length_a   1.000
_cell.length_b   1.000
_cell.length_c   1.000
_cell.angle_alpha   90.00
_cell.angle_beta   90.00
_cell.angle_gamma   90.00
#
_symmetry.space_group_name_H-M   'P 1'
#
loop_
_entity.id
_entity.type
_entity.pdbx_description
1 polymer ?
#
loop_
_entity_poly.entity_id
_entity_poly.type
_entity_poly.pdbx_seq_one_letter_code
_entity_poly.pdbx_strand_id
1 'polypeptide(L)'
;MLEEIKKLGYVEPENKNVFQYIVDDDIEEKPTDKLLLTLKMSDKIDYSQFESKELDRLYALIQFIQKSNRKITTLEIEDYNGESIGLPFQNVQKAITKEELLLTMKNTVSGYWTYLVQTETKVGVRLNEIQNDRFEIEDITCPHPKDGNCLEYELTLVFNDSEIKYRNDPYVIDDLRKVVTILKEELYNKEFNIYLRNKDGTSYSLWLSSEKIKESNNIEELVK
;
A
#
# COMPACT_ATOMS: atom_id res chain seq x y z
N MET A 1 -16.78 -23.79 -10.40
CA MET A 1 -16.48 -22.52 -9.70
C MET A 1 -15.08 -22.06 -10.04
N LEU A 2 -14.04 -22.80 -9.64
CA LEU A 2 -12.64 -22.43 -9.88
C LEU A 2 -12.29 -22.25 -11.37
N GLU A 3 -12.81 -23.11 -12.26
CA GLU A 3 -12.60 -22.93 -13.71
C GLU A 3 -13.19 -21.64 -14.29
N GLU A 4 -14.29 -21.12 -13.72
CA GLU A 4 -14.83 -19.82 -14.14
C GLU A 4 -14.02 -18.66 -13.55
N ILE A 5 -13.53 -18.82 -12.32
CA ILE A 5 -12.64 -17.86 -11.65
C ILE A 5 -11.31 -17.72 -12.43
N LYS A 6 -10.77 -18.82 -12.97
CA LYS A 6 -9.58 -18.81 -13.86
C LYS A 6 -9.76 -17.97 -15.11
N LYS A 7 -10.96 -17.96 -15.71
CA LYS A 7 -11.26 -17.10 -16.88
C LYS A 7 -11.22 -15.61 -16.53
N LEU A 8 -11.40 -15.26 -15.26
CA LEU A 8 -11.26 -13.90 -14.74
C LEU A 8 -9.81 -13.58 -14.32
N GLY A 9 -8.82 -14.41 -14.66
CA GLY A 9 -7.41 -14.14 -14.33
C GLY A 9 -7.05 -14.40 -12.87
N TYR A 10 -7.81 -15.25 -12.17
CA TYR A 10 -7.50 -15.67 -10.80
C TYR A 10 -7.28 -17.17 -10.75
N VAL A 11 -6.16 -17.58 -10.17
CA VAL A 11 -5.75 -18.98 -10.02
C VAL A 11 -5.70 -19.39 -8.56
N GLU A 12 -5.53 -20.68 -8.33
CA GLU A 12 -5.37 -21.25 -6.99
C GLU A 12 -3.95 -20.94 -6.48
N PRO A 13 -3.78 -20.44 -5.24
CA PRO A 13 -2.47 -20.21 -4.66
C PRO A 13 -1.72 -21.53 -4.45
N GLU A 14 -0.40 -21.50 -4.62
CA GLU A 14 0.46 -22.65 -4.31
C GLU A 14 0.57 -22.80 -2.79
N ASN A 15 0.42 -24.03 -2.30
CA ASN A 15 0.59 -24.38 -0.86
C ASN A 15 -0.42 -23.76 0.12
N LYS A 16 -1.56 -23.23 -0.35
CA LYS A 16 -2.65 -22.75 0.51
C LYS A 16 -3.97 -23.42 0.16
N ASN A 17 -4.81 -23.62 1.18
CA ASN A 17 -6.17 -24.09 0.95
C ASN A 17 -7.01 -22.96 0.34
N VAL A 18 -7.57 -23.22 -0.85
CA VAL A 18 -8.40 -22.26 -1.59
C VAL A 18 -9.67 -21.90 -0.82
N PHE A 19 -10.27 -22.86 -0.12
CA PHE A 19 -11.43 -22.66 0.74
C PHE A 19 -11.10 -23.05 2.17
N GLN A 20 -11.36 -22.14 3.10
CA GLN A 20 -11.13 -22.35 4.53
C GLN A 20 -12.37 -21.93 5.31
N TYR A 21 -12.75 -22.70 6.32
CA TYR A 21 -13.81 -22.28 7.24
C TYR A 21 -13.27 -21.25 8.20
N ILE A 22 -14.03 -20.18 8.42
CA ILE A 22 -13.69 -19.17 9.43
C ILE A 22 -14.09 -19.77 10.79
N VAL A 23 -13.16 -19.79 11.74
CA VAL A 23 -13.39 -20.28 13.11
C VAL A 23 -13.77 -19.10 13.99
N ASP A 24 -14.71 -19.27 14.91
CA ASP A 24 -15.00 -18.26 15.94
C ASP A 24 -13.88 -18.27 17.00
N ASP A 25 -13.40 -17.09 17.40
CA ASP A 25 -12.37 -16.89 18.44
C ASP A 25 -12.88 -17.17 19.88
N ASP A 26 -14.10 -17.70 20.02
CA ASP A 26 -14.60 -18.17 21.32
C ASP A 26 -13.87 -19.47 21.74
N ILE A 27 -13.75 -19.66 23.05
CA ILE A 27 -12.94 -20.68 23.77
C ILE A 27 -13.13 -22.13 23.26
N GLU A 28 -14.17 -22.40 22.46
CA GLU A 28 -14.31 -23.62 21.67
C GLU A 28 -14.24 -23.24 20.17
N GLU A 29 -13.10 -23.48 19.52
CA GLU A 29 -12.88 -23.34 18.07
C GLU A 29 -13.93 -24.14 17.26
N LYS A 30 -15.12 -23.58 17.11
CA LYS A 30 -16.20 -24.15 16.31
C LYS A 30 -16.14 -23.52 14.94
N PRO A 31 -15.91 -24.30 13.86
CA PRO A 31 -15.95 -23.76 12.52
C PRO A 31 -17.33 -23.17 12.25
N THR A 32 -17.38 -21.92 11.83
CA THR A 32 -18.61 -21.30 11.32
C THR A 32 -18.94 -21.88 9.95
N ASP A 33 -20.15 -21.64 9.46
CA ASP A 33 -20.54 -21.99 8.09
C ASP A 33 -20.02 -20.99 7.04
N LYS A 34 -19.23 -20.00 7.47
CA LYS A 34 -18.64 -18.97 6.62
C LYS A 34 -17.30 -19.43 6.06
N LEU A 35 -17.07 -19.10 4.79
CA LEU A 35 -15.87 -19.46 4.06
C LEU A 35 -15.01 -18.24 3.73
N LEU A 36 -13.71 -18.41 3.94
CA LEU A 36 -12.65 -17.64 3.31
C LEU A 36 -12.31 -18.29 1.96
N LEU A 37 -12.26 -17.47 0.92
CA LEU A 37 -11.73 -17.83 -0.39
C LEU A 37 -10.39 -17.12 -0.60
N THR A 38 -9.31 -17.86 -0.78
CA THR A 38 -7.98 -17.32 -1.11
C THR A 38 -7.66 -17.61 -2.57
N LEU A 39 -7.33 -16.56 -3.33
CA LEU A 39 -6.99 -16.63 -4.74
C LEU A 39 -5.66 -15.93 -5.01
N LYS A 40 -5.02 -16.29 -6.12
CA LYS A 40 -3.80 -15.65 -6.61
C LYS A 40 -4.06 -15.06 -7.99
N MET A 41 -3.55 -13.87 -8.27
CA MET A 41 -3.59 -13.27 -9.60
C MET A 41 -2.76 -14.08 -10.60
N SER A 42 -3.28 -14.31 -11.82
CA SER A 42 -2.50 -14.97 -12.89
C SER A 42 -1.35 -14.09 -13.40
N ASP A 43 -1.58 -12.78 -13.43
CA ASP A 43 -0.69 -11.77 -14.00
C ASP A 43 -0.50 -10.61 -13.02
N LYS A 44 0.55 -9.81 -13.24
CA LYS A 44 0.78 -8.60 -12.45
C LYS A 44 -0.41 -7.64 -12.58
N ILE A 45 -0.82 -7.05 -11.45
CA ILE A 45 -1.86 -6.01 -11.44
C ILE A 45 -1.42 -4.83 -12.30
N ASP A 46 -2.27 -4.43 -13.24
CA ASP A 46 -2.10 -3.20 -14.00
C ASP A 46 -2.75 -2.03 -13.26
N TYR A 47 -1.97 -1.35 -12.40
CA TYR A 47 -2.44 -0.21 -11.64
C TYR A 47 -2.88 0.98 -12.53
N SER A 48 -2.43 1.06 -13.78
CA SER A 48 -2.91 2.07 -14.74
C SER A 48 -4.35 1.80 -15.20
N GLN A 49 -4.87 0.60 -14.97
CA GLN A 49 -6.23 0.17 -15.25
C GLN A 49 -6.98 -0.21 -13.96
N PHE A 50 -6.51 0.27 -12.81
CA PHE A 50 -7.06 -0.07 -11.50
C PHE A 50 -8.55 0.28 -11.37
N GLU A 51 -8.92 1.51 -11.76
CA GLU A 51 -10.30 2.00 -11.69
C GLU A 51 -11.17 1.52 -12.88
N SER A 52 -10.63 0.71 -13.78
CA SER A 52 -11.32 0.23 -14.99
C SER A 52 -11.29 -1.30 -15.08
N LYS A 53 -10.32 -1.89 -15.80
CA LYS A 53 -10.28 -3.32 -16.08
C LYS A 53 -10.11 -4.16 -14.81
N GLU A 54 -9.27 -3.71 -13.88
CA GLU A 54 -9.03 -4.44 -12.63
C GLU A 54 -10.27 -4.39 -11.73
N LEU A 55 -10.95 -3.24 -11.66
CA LEU A 55 -12.25 -3.07 -11.01
C LEU A 55 -13.32 -3.98 -11.63
N ASP A 56 -13.44 -3.97 -12.96
CA ASP A 56 -14.42 -4.79 -13.69
C ASP A 56 -14.19 -6.29 -13.44
N ARG A 57 -12.93 -6.71 -13.39
CA ARG A 57 -12.52 -8.09 -13.14
C ARG A 57 -12.88 -8.53 -11.73
N LEU A 58 -12.58 -7.70 -10.71
CA LEU A 58 -12.95 -7.99 -9.32
C LEU A 58 -14.46 -7.95 -9.12
N TYR A 59 -15.15 -7.00 -9.77
CA TYR A 59 -16.62 -6.90 -9.70
C TYR A 59 -17.27 -8.16 -10.25
N ALA A 60 -16.81 -8.66 -11.41
CA ALA A 60 -17.29 -9.91 -11.99
C ALA A 60 -17.03 -11.11 -11.06
N LEU A 61 -15.87 -11.16 -10.40
CA LEU A 61 -15.55 -12.20 -9.41
C LEU A 61 -16.52 -12.17 -8.22
N ILE A 62 -16.77 -10.99 -7.64
CA ILE A 62 -17.70 -10.82 -6.52
C ILE A 62 -19.12 -11.22 -6.93
N GLN A 63 -19.60 -10.78 -8.10
CA GLN A 63 -20.92 -11.19 -8.61
C GLN A 63 -21.01 -12.70 -8.83
N PHE A 64 -19.92 -13.33 -9.27
CA PHE A 64 -19.87 -14.78 -9.44
C PHE A 64 -19.92 -15.51 -8.08
N ILE A 65 -19.19 -15.01 -7.08
CA ILE A 65 -19.22 -15.52 -5.70
C ILE A 65 -20.63 -15.42 -5.11
N GLN A 66 -21.30 -14.27 -5.28
CA GLN A 66 -22.67 -14.01 -4.81
C GLN A 66 -23.71 -14.94 -5.43
N LYS A 67 -23.51 -15.36 -6.68
CA LYS A 67 -24.38 -16.31 -7.38
C LYS A 67 -24.09 -17.77 -7.02
N SER A 68 -23.00 -18.04 -6.30
CA SER A 68 -22.65 -19.39 -5.90
C SER A 68 -23.45 -19.82 -4.66
N ASN A 69 -23.72 -21.12 -4.52
CA ASN A 69 -24.39 -21.66 -3.32
C ASN A 69 -23.45 -21.74 -2.09
N ARG A 70 -22.27 -21.12 -2.14
CA ARG A 70 -21.27 -21.15 -1.06
C ARG A 70 -21.36 -19.87 -0.23
N LYS A 71 -21.29 -20.00 1.10
CA LYS A 71 -21.29 -18.86 2.05
C LYS A 71 -19.90 -18.23 2.19
N ILE A 72 -19.33 -17.77 1.08
CA ILE A 72 -18.01 -17.13 1.07
C ILE A 72 -18.17 -15.69 1.55
N THR A 73 -17.74 -15.38 2.76
CA THR A 73 -17.88 -14.04 3.35
C THR A 73 -16.63 -13.19 3.22
N THR A 74 -15.48 -13.83 3.05
CA THR A 74 -14.18 -13.17 3.00
C THR A 74 -13.42 -13.63 1.77
N LEU A 75 -12.77 -12.70 1.07
CA LEU A 75 -11.96 -12.94 -0.11
C LEU A 75 -10.56 -12.36 0.11
N GLU A 76 -9.56 -13.22 0.06
CA GLU A 76 -8.14 -12.85 0.02
C GLU A 76 -7.62 -13.00 -1.41
N ILE A 77 -6.83 -12.03 -1.84
CA ILE A 77 -6.20 -12.04 -3.15
C ILE A 77 -4.72 -11.78 -2.96
N GLU A 78 -3.92 -12.68 -3.52
CA GLU A 78 -2.47 -12.54 -3.64
C GLU A 78 -2.12 -12.04 -5.04
N ASP A 79 -1.01 -11.33 -5.15
CA ASP A 79 -0.41 -10.93 -6.40
C ASP A 79 0.16 -12.14 -7.16
N TYR A 80 0.70 -11.89 -8.35
CA TYR A 80 1.29 -12.95 -9.17
C TYR A 80 2.53 -13.62 -8.54
N ASN A 81 3.15 -13.01 -7.53
CA ASN A 81 4.25 -13.58 -6.75
C ASN A 81 3.77 -14.38 -5.53
N GLY A 82 2.50 -14.25 -5.13
CA GLY A 82 1.94 -14.89 -3.93
C GLY A 82 1.95 -13.98 -2.69
N GLU A 83 2.25 -12.69 -2.85
CA GLU A 83 2.19 -11.70 -1.78
C GLU A 83 0.79 -11.11 -1.67
N SER A 84 0.32 -10.79 -0.46
CA SER A 84 -1.00 -10.19 -0.31
C SER A 84 -1.07 -8.83 -1.01
N ILE A 85 -2.13 -8.58 -1.78
CA ILE A 85 -2.34 -7.27 -2.43
C ILE A 85 -2.83 -6.21 -1.44
N GLY A 86 -3.15 -6.60 -0.21
CA GLY A 86 -3.74 -5.73 0.80
C GLY A 86 -4.48 -6.47 1.91
N LEU A 87 -5.51 -5.83 2.45
CA LEU A 87 -6.41 -6.47 3.42
C LEU A 87 -7.41 -7.42 2.73
N PRO A 88 -7.97 -8.40 3.45
CA PRO A 88 -9.04 -9.23 2.90
C PRO A 88 -10.32 -8.41 2.63
N PHE A 89 -10.98 -8.69 1.52
CA PHE A 89 -12.30 -8.13 1.23
C PHE A 89 -13.36 -8.83 2.09
N GLN A 90 -14.04 -8.06 2.92
CA GLN A 90 -15.07 -8.56 3.83
C GLN A 90 -16.49 -8.44 3.25
N ASN A 91 -17.40 -9.28 3.74
CA ASN A 91 -18.82 -9.26 3.40
C ASN A 91 -19.12 -9.41 1.89
N VAL A 92 -18.33 -10.19 1.16
CA VAL A 92 -18.44 -10.28 -0.32
C VAL A 92 -19.78 -10.84 -0.83
N GLN A 93 -20.59 -11.48 0.02
CA GLN A 93 -21.97 -11.88 -0.30
C GLN A 93 -22.95 -10.71 -0.36
N LYS A 94 -22.64 -9.58 0.25
CA LYS A 94 -23.53 -8.42 0.25
C LYS A 94 -23.49 -7.78 -1.14
N ALA A 95 -24.66 -7.47 -1.69
CA ALA A 95 -24.75 -6.70 -2.93
C ALA A 95 -23.96 -5.38 -2.79
N ILE A 96 -23.18 -5.08 -3.83
CA ILE A 96 -22.28 -3.94 -3.88
C ILE A 96 -22.35 -3.33 -5.29
N THR A 97 -22.27 -2.01 -5.40
CA THR A 97 -22.12 -1.33 -6.70
C THR A 97 -20.65 -1.29 -7.13
N LYS A 98 -20.38 -0.92 -8.39
CA LYS A 98 -18.98 -0.74 -8.84
C LYS A 98 -18.29 0.42 -8.12
N GLU A 99 -19.03 1.47 -7.81
CA GLU A 99 -18.52 2.65 -7.11
C GLU A 99 -18.15 2.32 -5.65
N GLU A 100 -19.00 1.55 -4.95
CA GLU A 100 -18.71 1.07 -3.60
C GLU A 100 -17.53 0.08 -3.59
N LEU A 101 -17.42 -0.77 -4.62
CA LEU A 101 -16.27 -1.66 -4.77
C LEU A 101 -14.99 -0.88 -5.04
N LEU A 102 -15.02 0.12 -5.90
CA LEU A 102 -13.86 0.97 -6.19
C LEU A 102 -13.36 1.65 -4.91
N LEU A 103 -14.27 2.18 -4.09
CA LEU A 103 -13.93 2.75 -2.80
C LEU A 103 -13.25 1.72 -1.88
N THR A 104 -13.81 0.51 -1.84
CA THR A 104 -13.24 -0.61 -1.05
C THR A 104 -11.84 -0.99 -1.55
N MET A 105 -11.66 -1.10 -2.87
CA MET A 105 -10.37 -1.39 -3.50
C MET A 105 -9.33 -0.33 -3.15
N LYS A 106 -9.68 0.95 -3.25
CA LYS A 106 -8.79 2.06 -2.87
C LYS A 106 -8.37 2.01 -1.41
N ASN A 107 -9.24 1.56 -0.50
CA ASN A 107 -8.91 1.44 0.92
C ASN A 107 -8.13 0.15 1.26
N THR A 108 -8.15 -0.83 0.36
CA THR A 108 -7.60 -2.17 0.62
C THR A 108 -6.25 -2.38 -0.04
N VAL A 109 -6.10 -1.93 -1.29
CA VAL A 109 -4.94 -2.20 -2.14
C VAL A 109 -3.97 -1.01 -2.10
N SER A 110 -3.04 -1.04 -1.14
CA SER A 110 -2.07 0.05 -0.92
C SER A 110 -1.19 0.33 -2.15
N GLY A 111 -0.83 -0.71 -2.91
CA GLY A 111 0.00 -0.58 -4.11
C GLY A 111 -0.56 0.34 -5.18
N TYR A 112 -1.89 0.56 -5.21
CA TYR A 112 -2.50 1.54 -6.11
C TYR A 112 -2.04 2.97 -5.80
N TRP A 113 -1.95 3.32 -4.52
CA TRP A 113 -1.52 4.66 -4.10
C TRP A 113 -0.04 4.89 -4.35
N THR A 114 0.79 3.87 -4.10
CA THR A 114 2.21 3.90 -4.46
C THR A 114 2.40 4.13 -5.96
N TYR A 115 1.62 3.42 -6.79
CA TYR A 115 1.61 3.69 -8.24
C TYR A 115 1.24 5.14 -8.54
N LEU A 116 0.09 5.63 -8.04
CA LEU A 116 -0.38 6.99 -8.32
C LEU A 116 0.64 8.06 -7.95
N VAL A 117 1.23 7.97 -6.75
CA VAL A 117 2.19 8.98 -6.29
C VAL A 117 3.47 8.94 -7.13
N GLN A 118 3.90 7.77 -7.58
CA GLN A 118 5.11 7.63 -8.39
C GLN A 118 4.89 8.04 -9.86
N THR A 119 3.71 7.80 -10.44
CA THR A 119 3.48 7.96 -11.89
C THR A 119 2.62 9.15 -12.27
N GLU A 120 1.69 9.57 -11.43
CA GLU A 120 0.77 10.67 -11.76
C GLU A 120 1.18 12.02 -11.15
N THR A 121 2.00 12.00 -10.11
CA THR A 121 2.63 13.21 -9.57
C THR A 121 4.04 13.37 -10.12
N LYS A 122 4.60 14.58 -10.06
CA LYS A 122 6.03 14.78 -10.38
C LYS A 122 6.94 14.41 -9.22
N VAL A 123 6.40 13.98 -8.07
CA VAL A 123 7.18 13.63 -6.86
C VAL A 123 8.25 12.61 -7.20
N GLY A 124 7.88 11.49 -7.83
CA GLY A 124 8.83 10.42 -8.15
C GLY A 124 9.99 10.90 -9.02
N VAL A 125 9.69 11.65 -10.09
CA VAL A 125 10.70 12.21 -10.99
C VAL A 125 11.63 13.19 -10.25
N ARG A 126 11.07 14.14 -9.50
CA ARG A 126 11.85 15.17 -8.80
C ARG A 126 12.67 14.61 -7.64
N LEU A 127 12.12 13.63 -6.92
CA LEU A 127 12.85 12.92 -5.88
C LEU A 127 14.02 12.13 -6.46
N ASN A 128 13.85 11.52 -7.64
CA ASN A 128 14.93 10.83 -8.34
C ASN A 128 16.06 11.78 -8.77
N GLU A 129 15.75 13.01 -9.17
CA GLU A 129 16.73 14.03 -9.60
C GLU A 129 17.67 14.50 -8.48
N ILE A 130 17.26 14.36 -7.20
CA ILE A 130 18.06 14.82 -6.05
C ILE A 130 18.85 13.71 -5.35
N GLN A 131 18.62 12.44 -5.73
CA GLN A 131 19.40 11.31 -5.22
C GLN A 131 20.88 11.47 -5.59
N ASN A 132 21.77 10.97 -4.74
CA ASN A 132 23.21 11.07 -4.95
C ASN A 132 23.96 9.98 -4.18
N ASP A 133 25.29 9.95 -4.28
CA ASP A 133 26.14 8.93 -3.64
C ASP A 133 25.94 8.79 -2.12
N ARG A 134 25.38 9.81 -1.44
CA ARG A 134 25.13 9.79 0.00
C ARG A 134 23.77 9.21 0.37
N PHE A 135 22.73 9.42 -0.46
CA PHE A 135 21.38 8.96 -0.14
C PHE A 135 20.56 8.60 -1.37
N GLU A 136 19.68 7.62 -1.17
CA GLU A 136 18.70 7.15 -2.14
C GLU A 136 17.28 7.22 -1.54
N ILE A 137 16.29 7.38 -2.40
CA ILE A 137 14.88 7.25 -2.02
C ILE A 137 14.50 5.80 -2.26
N GLU A 138 14.13 5.10 -1.19
CA GLU A 138 13.75 3.70 -1.27
C GLU A 138 12.31 3.54 -1.78
N ASP A 139 11.36 4.22 -1.14
CA ASP A 139 9.97 4.20 -1.59
C ASP A 139 9.17 5.39 -1.03
N ILE A 140 8.04 5.68 -1.67
CA ILE A 140 6.97 6.53 -1.18
C ILE A 140 5.65 5.77 -1.24
N THR A 141 5.05 5.53 -0.08
CA THR A 141 3.85 4.69 0.03
C THR A 141 2.68 5.44 0.68
N CYS A 142 1.49 4.86 0.58
CA CYS A 142 0.33 5.27 1.36
C CYS A 142 -0.14 4.11 2.24
N PRO A 143 0.28 4.06 3.52
CA PRO A 143 0.01 2.90 4.38
C PRO A 143 -1.45 2.82 4.83
N HIS A 144 -2.14 3.96 4.93
CA HIS A 144 -3.45 4.08 5.56
C HIS A 144 -4.45 4.84 4.69
N PRO A 145 -4.73 4.35 3.46
CA PRO A 145 -5.77 4.96 2.64
C PRO A 145 -7.14 4.82 3.29
N LYS A 146 -7.93 5.88 3.23
CA LYS A 146 -9.25 5.94 3.84
C LYS A 146 -10.19 6.77 2.97
N ASP A 147 -11.44 6.31 2.89
CA ASP A 147 -12.49 6.96 2.11
C ASP A 147 -12.07 7.26 0.66
N GLY A 148 -11.29 6.34 0.07
CA GLY A 148 -10.86 6.45 -1.32
C GLY A 148 -9.81 7.52 -1.54
N ASN A 149 -9.09 7.91 -0.48
CA ASN A 149 -8.08 8.95 -0.51
C ASN A 149 -6.83 8.50 0.28
N CYS A 150 -5.65 8.92 -0.18
CA CYS A 150 -4.45 8.86 0.64
C CYS A 150 -4.40 10.07 1.57
N LEU A 151 -4.50 9.86 2.88
CA LEU A 151 -4.45 10.95 3.86
C LEU A 151 -3.00 11.33 4.20
N GLU A 152 -2.15 10.32 4.31
CA GLU A 152 -0.76 10.46 4.72
C GLU A 152 0.15 9.59 3.84
N TYR A 153 1.23 10.18 3.34
CA TYR A 153 2.29 9.46 2.61
C TYR A 153 3.49 9.15 3.52
N GLU A 154 4.13 8.01 3.30
CA GLU A 154 5.37 7.65 3.98
C GLU A 154 6.51 7.56 2.98
N LEU A 155 7.52 8.40 3.16
CA LEU A 155 8.74 8.40 2.37
C LEU A 155 9.87 7.74 3.16
N THR A 156 10.54 6.75 2.56
CA THR A 156 11.75 6.15 3.14
C THR A 156 12.99 6.64 2.40
N LEU A 157 13.89 7.27 3.15
CA LEU A 157 15.17 7.78 2.67
C LEU A 157 16.31 6.96 3.31
N VAL A 158 17.16 6.41 2.46
CA VAL A 158 18.25 5.54 2.86
C VAL A 158 19.58 6.25 2.64
N PHE A 159 20.36 6.39 3.70
CA PHE A 159 21.73 6.89 3.63
C PHE A 159 22.72 5.74 3.43
N ASN A 160 23.66 5.92 2.51
CA ASN A 160 24.63 4.89 2.14
C ASN A 160 25.72 4.69 3.19
N ASP A 161 26.01 5.70 4.01
CA ASP A 161 27.04 5.66 5.05
C ASP A 161 26.42 5.30 6.41
N SER A 162 26.82 4.14 6.94
CA SER A 162 26.40 3.61 8.23
C SER A 162 26.82 4.48 9.44
N GLU A 163 27.82 5.34 9.27
CA GLU A 163 28.35 6.23 10.31
C GLU A 163 27.67 7.61 10.34
N ILE A 164 26.73 7.87 9.42
CA ILE A 164 26.03 9.15 9.36
C ILE A 164 25.34 9.45 10.69
N LYS A 165 25.70 10.61 11.25
CA LYS A 165 25.03 11.18 12.42
C LYS A 165 23.87 12.01 11.91
N TYR A 166 22.66 11.48 11.98
CA TYR A 166 21.45 12.23 11.60
C TYR A 166 21.30 13.56 12.35
N ARG A 167 21.89 13.66 13.54
CA ARG A 167 21.84 14.85 14.37
C ARG A 167 22.92 15.87 14.03
N ASN A 168 22.50 17.09 13.73
CA ASN A 168 23.32 18.28 13.49
C ASN A 168 24.34 18.12 12.34
N ASP A 169 24.08 17.20 11.40
CA ASP A 169 24.91 17.05 10.22
C ASP A 169 24.42 17.99 9.09
N PRO A 170 25.23 18.97 8.64
CA PRO A 170 24.86 19.92 7.61
C PRO A 170 24.43 19.26 6.28
N TYR A 171 25.02 18.11 5.95
CA TYR A 171 24.74 17.36 4.74
C TYR A 171 23.36 16.73 4.78
N VAL A 172 23.00 16.12 5.91
CA VAL A 172 21.66 15.55 6.15
C VAL A 172 20.60 16.65 6.13
N ILE A 173 20.88 17.79 6.75
CA ILE A 173 19.98 18.95 6.75
C ILE A 173 19.69 19.45 5.32
N ASP A 174 20.71 19.60 4.48
CA ASP A 174 20.55 20.09 3.11
C ASP A 174 19.74 19.10 2.25
N ASP A 175 20.01 17.80 2.39
CA ASP A 175 19.29 16.76 1.66
C ASP A 175 17.82 16.70 2.07
N LEU A 176 17.53 16.74 3.38
CA LEU A 176 16.16 16.81 3.89
C LEU A 176 15.43 18.06 3.42
N ARG A 177 16.12 19.21 3.32
CA ARG A 177 15.52 20.45 2.83
C ARG A 177 15.07 20.33 1.38
N LYS A 178 15.85 19.65 0.52
CA LYS A 178 15.47 19.37 -0.88
C LYS A 178 14.26 18.45 -0.96
N VAL A 179 14.28 17.35 -0.20
CA VAL A 179 13.18 16.37 -0.13
C VAL A 179 11.88 17.05 0.32
N VAL A 180 11.92 17.76 1.45
CA VAL A 180 10.74 18.45 2.00
C VAL A 180 10.18 19.49 1.04
N THR A 181 11.05 20.21 0.33
CA THR A 181 10.61 21.19 -0.68
C THR A 181 9.81 20.51 -1.79
N ILE A 182 10.30 19.40 -2.34
CA ILE A 182 9.59 18.64 -3.38
C ILE A 182 8.25 18.11 -2.86
N LEU A 183 8.22 17.50 -1.67
CA LEU A 183 6.99 16.97 -1.09
C LEU A 183 5.94 18.08 -0.88
N LYS A 184 6.35 19.26 -0.39
CA LYS A 184 5.45 20.41 -0.21
C LYS A 184 4.88 20.92 -1.54
N GLU A 185 5.71 21.00 -2.57
CA GLU A 185 5.33 21.54 -3.88
C GLU A 185 4.42 20.59 -4.66
N GLU A 186 4.68 19.28 -4.61
CA GLU A 186 4.01 18.30 -5.48
C GLU A 186 2.86 17.54 -4.78
N LEU A 187 2.84 17.46 -3.44
CA LEU A 187 1.77 16.80 -2.68
C LEU A 187 0.76 17.76 -2.03
N TYR A 188 0.80 19.06 -2.38
CA TYR A 188 -0.24 20.08 -2.13
C TYR A 188 -1.07 19.91 -0.84
N ASN A 189 -0.41 19.93 0.33
CA ASN A 189 -0.97 19.84 1.69
C ASN A 189 -1.35 18.46 2.23
N LYS A 190 -1.00 17.37 1.53
CA LYS A 190 -1.08 16.03 2.13
C LYS A 190 -0.15 15.91 3.32
N GLU A 191 -0.56 15.11 4.30
CA GLU A 191 0.32 14.76 5.40
C GLU A 191 1.39 13.81 4.87
N PHE A 192 2.58 13.90 5.44
CA PHE A 192 3.66 13.01 5.08
C PHE A 192 4.56 12.78 6.27
N ASN A 193 5.13 11.57 6.29
CA ASN A 193 6.17 11.15 7.20
C ASN A 193 7.43 10.80 6.42
N ILE A 194 8.58 11.23 6.93
CA ILE A 194 9.88 10.85 6.39
C ILE A 194 10.57 9.93 7.39
N TYR A 195 10.90 8.72 6.93
CA TYR A 195 11.71 7.74 7.64
C TYR A 195 13.13 7.79 7.12
N LEU A 196 14.09 8.00 8.02
CA LEU A 196 15.51 7.97 7.70
C LEU A 196 16.13 6.67 8.20
N ARG A 197 16.91 5.98 7.38
CA ARG A 197 17.69 4.81 7.82
C ARG A 197 19.02 4.69 7.09
N ASN A 198 19.95 3.92 7.65
CA ASN A 198 21.21 3.58 7.00
C ASN A 198 21.06 2.28 6.20
N LYS A 199 21.92 2.10 5.20
CA LYS A 199 21.91 0.93 4.31
C LYS A 199 22.17 -0.40 5.01
N ASP A 200 22.93 -0.38 6.11
CA ASP A 200 23.23 -1.54 6.95
C ASP A 200 22.09 -1.92 7.91
N GLY A 201 21.01 -1.12 7.95
CA GLY A 201 19.88 -1.31 8.86
C GLY A 201 20.14 -0.90 10.30
N THR A 202 21.34 -0.40 10.64
CA THR A 202 21.68 0.02 12.00
C THR A 202 20.92 1.31 12.34
N SER A 203 20.11 1.26 13.40
CA SER A 203 18.99 2.18 13.60
C SER A 203 19.37 3.48 14.31
N TYR A 204 19.21 4.59 13.60
CA TYR A 204 18.67 5.81 14.18
C TYR A 204 17.56 6.32 13.28
N SER A 205 16.38 5.70 13.38
CA SER A 205 15.21 6.11 12.61
C SER A 205 14.66 7.42 13.15
N LEU A 206 14.84 8.50 12.40
CA LEU A 206 14.17 9.76 12.67
C LEU A 206 12.86 9.80 11.89
N TRP A 207 11.77 10.07 12.60
CA TRP A 207 10.43 10.20 12.04
C TRP A 207 9.99 11.66 12.03
N LEU A 208 9.87 12.22 10.83
CA LEU A 208 9.50 13.62 10.62
C LEU A 208 8.10 13.70 10.04
N SER A 209 7.15 14.20 10.83
CA SER A 209 5.77 14.42 10.40
C SER A 209 5.57 15.79 9.78
N SER A 210 4.52 15.92 8.96
CA SER A 210 4.16 17.18 8.31
C SER A 210 3.92 18.33 9.31
N GLU A 211 3.37 18.03 10.48
CA GLU A 211 3.16 19.00 11.58
C GLU A 211 4.49 19.54 12.09
N LYS A 212 5.43 18.65 12.46
CA LYS A 212 6.77 19.06 12.91
C LYS A 212 7.49 19.92 11.86
N ILE A 213 7.35 19.55 10.58
CA ILE A 213 7.95 20.28 9.45
C ILE A 213 7.30 21.64 9.19
N LYS A 214 6.04 21.84 9.58
CA LYS A 214 5.34 23.13 9.48
C LYS A 214 5.63 24.04 10.67
N GLU A 215 5.70 23.47 11.88
CA GLU A 215 5.99 24.21 13.12
C GLU A 215 7.45 24.62 13.22
N SER A 216 8.34 23.78 12.70
CA SER A 216 9.76 24.10 12.63
C SER A 216 10.02 25.11 11.52
N ASN A 217 10.45 26.31 11.91
CA ASN A 217 10.84 27.36 10.97
C ASN A 217 12.11 26.99 10.16
N ASN A 218 12.83 25.94 10.55
CA ASN A 218 14.05 25.47 9.87
C ASN A 218 14.26 23.97 10.09
N ILE A 219 14.47 23.20 9.01
CA ILE A 219 14.81 21.77 9.03
C ILE A 219 15.94 21.45 10.03
N GLU A 220 16.87 22.38 10.24
CA GLU A 220 17.94 22.26 11.26
C GLU A 220 17.42 21.95 12.67
N GLU A 221 16.25 22.44 13.07
CA GLU A 221 15.68 22.13 14.40
C GLU A 221 15.08 20.74 14.49
N LEU A 222 14.70 20.14 13.35
CA LEU A 222 14.14 18.79 13.26
C LEU A 222 15.19 17.69 13.41
N VAL A 223 16.43 18.02 13.06
CA VAL A 223 17.61 17.14 13.11
C VAL A 223 18.58 17.56 14.24
N LYS A 224 18.11 18.25 15.29
CA LYS A 224 18.89 18.50 16.52
C LYS A 224 18.95 17.27 17.44
#